data_AF-A0A7R9DDA3-F1
#
_entry.id   AF-A0A7R9DDA3-F1
#
_cell.length_a   1.000
_cell.length_b   1.000
_cell.length_c   1.000
_cell.angle_alpha   90.00
_cell.angle_beta   90.00
_cell.angle_gamma   90.00
#
_symmetry.space_group_name_H-M   'P 1'
#
loop_
_entity.id
_entity.type
_entity.pdbx_description
1 polymer ?
#
loop_
_entity_poly.entity_id
_entity_poly.type
_entity_poly.pdbx_seq_one_letter_code
_entity_poly.pdbx_strand_id
1 'polypeptide(L)'
;VHLLYRFEEQQILKFEVYDVDVNDPSLDKQDFLGYCETTLGQLVSAGKLVLPLTGMPINKGEMIVRVEELASSKDEVTLQFSGRGLDRKDWFGRWIPCLFGHSSDPFLELSKVGEDGEYRLVHRTEVIKWSLNPDWLSFTLPVRSLCGGDMERAIKISCYDWNRSGNHSLIGELFVTLRELSEAPHTSTVYHLINPDKQKKKPSYTNSGEIRLMKYELRKVYSFLDYIIGGTQLNCTIAIDFTGSNGDPTSPDSLHFISSLAPNQYEKALTAVGEIIQDYDSDKLFPVLGFGARLPPDGRVSHEFFVNMRTDTPYCSGIPGVLEAYKSCIRQIQLFGPTNFAPVINHVAKFAESYPDGSQYFILLIITDGVITDMVQTKQGKELT
;
A
#
# COMPACT_ATOMS: atom_id res chain seq x y z
N VAL A 1 4.86 -11.14 -17.69
CA VAL A 1 6.13 -10.61 -17.12
C VAL A 1 5.83 -10.17 -15.69
N HIS A 2 6.66 -10.53 -14.71
CA HIS A 2 6.51 -10.04 -13.33
C HIS A 2 7.49 -8.89 -13.12
N LEU A 3 7.00 -7.75 -12.63
CA LEU A 3 7.80 -6.55 -12.38
C LEU A 3 7.61 -6.13 -10.92
N LEU A 4 8.69 -5.69 -10.28
CA LEU A 4 8.59 -5.03 -8.98
C LEU A 4 8.20 -3.57 -9.22
N TYR A 5 7.10 -3.14 -8.62
CA TYR A 5 6.65 -1.76 -8.68
C TYR A 5 7.28 -0.94 -7.55
N ARG A 6 7.82 0.24 -7.89
CA ARG A 6 8.40 1.22 -6.98
C ARG A 6 7.81 2.59 -7.32
N PHE A 7 7.02 3.13 -6.41
CA PHE A 7 6.33 4.40 -6.62
C PHE A 7 7.32 5.57 -6.82
N GLU A 8 8.45 5.51 -6.11
CA GLU A 8 9.49 6.53 -6.06
C GLU A 8 10.47 6.51 -7.24
N GLU A 9 10.32 5.59 -8.19
CA GLU A 9 11.18 5.47 -9.37
C GLU A 9 10.36 5.62 -10.65
N GLN A 10 10.87 6.38 -11.62
CA GLN A 10 10.31 6.36 -12.96
C GLN A 10 10.78 5.10 -13.68
N GLN A 11 9.90 4.11 -13.76
CA GLN A 11 10.18 2.81 -14.37
C GLN A 11 9.70 2.79 -15.82
N ILE A 12 10.56 3.16 -16.76
CA ILE A 12 10.23 3.21 -18.19
C ILE A 12 10.19 1.79 -18.77
N LEU A 13 9.11 1.49 -19.51
CA LEU A 13 8.91 0.26 -20.24
C LEU A 13 8.88 0.55 -21.73
N LYS A 14 9.75 -0.12 -22.48
CA LYS A 14 9.72 -0.14 -23.94
C LYS A 14 9.25 -1.51 -24.40
N PHE A 15 8.26 -1.51 -25.28
CA PHE A 15 7.73 -2.72 -25.90
C PHE A 15 8.03 -2.67 -27.40
N GLU A 16 8.68 -3.70 -27.89
CA GLU A 16 9.02 -3.85 -29.30
C GLU A 16 8.23 -5.04 -29.86
N VAL A 17 7.59 -4.83 -31.02
CA VAL A 17 6.75 -5.82 -31.68
C VAL A 17 7.44 -6.28 -32.95
N TYR A 18 7.54 -7.59 -33.12
CA TYR A 18 8.17 -8.23 -34.27
C TYR A 18 7.20 -9.24 -34.89
N ASP A 19 7.22 -9.33 -36.22
CA ASP A 19 6.60 -10.44 -36.95
C ASP A 19 7.59 -11.59 -37.04
N VAL A 20 7.13 -12.80 -36.71
CA VAL A 20 8.00 -13.98 -36.62
C VAL A 20 7.90 -14.78 -37.91
N ASP A 21 8.71 -14.39 -38.89
CA ASP A 21 8.75 -15.02 -40.22
C ASP A 21 9.65 -16.26 -40.26
N VAL A 22 10.68 -16.28 -39.41
CA VAL A 22 11.71 -17.32 -39.38
C VAL A 22 11.69 -18.01 -38.02
N ASN A 23 11.80 -19.35 -38.01
CA ASN A 23 11.91 -20.14 -36.79
C ASN A 23 13.32 -20.04 -36.15
N ASP A 24 13.73 -18.80 -35.86
CA ASP A 24 14.98 -18.43 -35.19
C ASP A 24 14.65 -17.41 -34.08
N PRO A 25 15.10 -17.61 -32.84
CA PRO A 25 14.72 -16.70 -31.74
C PRO A 25 15.43 -15.33 -31.79
N SER A 26 16.35 -15.09 -32.72
CA SER A 26 17.14 -13.85 -32.79
C SER A 26 16.32 -12.71 -33.40
N LEU A 27 16.14 -11.61 -32.65
CA LEU A 27 15.28 -10.47 -33.04
C LEU A 27 15.76 -9.74 -34.31
N ASP A 28 17.07 -9.77 -34.60
CA ASP A 28 17.66 -9.17 -35.81
C ASP A 28 17.24 -9.87 -37.11
N LYS A 29 16.68 -11.08 -37.00
CA LYS A 29 16.19 -11.88 -38.13
C LYS A 29 14.66 -11.82 -38.29
N GLN A 30 13.99 -11.08 -37.42
CA GLN A 30 12.53 -10.93 -37.41
C GLN A 30 12.15 -9.54 -37.93
N ASP A 31 10.98 -9.44 -38.53
CA ASP A 31 10.52 -8.20 -39.15
C ASP A 31 9.97 -7.26 -38.06
N PHE A 32 10.67 -6.14 -37.85
CA PHE A 32 10.24 -5.14 -36.88
C PHE A 32 8.96 -4.43 -37.31
N LEU A 33 7.93 -4.46 -36.46
CA LEU A 33 6.63 -3.84 -36.72
C LEU A 33 6.46 -2.47 -36.06
N GLY A 34 7.23 -2.19 -35.01
CA GLY A 34 7.21 -0.93 -34.29
C GLY A 34 7.43 -1.10 -32.79
N TYR A 35 7.48 0.02 -32.09
CA TYR A 35 7.61 0.04 -30.64
C TYR A 35 6.65 1.06 -30.01
N CYS A 36 6.37 0.87 -28.73
CA CYS A 36 5.77 1.91 -27.90
C CYS A 36 6.43 1.96 -26.53
N GLU A 37 6.38 3.12 -25.92
CA GLU A 37 6.99 3.41 -24.62
C GLU A 37 5.92 3.96 -23.66
N THR A 38 6.00 3.56 -22.40
CA THR A 38 5.19 4.11 -21.31
C THR A 38 5.94 3.88 -19.99
N THR A 39 5.46 4.44 -18.89
CA THR A 39 6.00 4.11 -17.57
C THR A 39 5.14 3.04 -16.90
N LEU A 40 5.74 2.24 -16.01
CA LEU A 40 4.98 1.32 -15.18
C LEU A 40 3.96 2.10 -14.33
N GLY A 41 4.29 3.31 -13.88
CA GLY A 41 3.40 4.23 -13.16
C GLY A 41 2.10 4.53 -13.92
N GLN A 42 2.21 4.95 -15.19
CA GLN A 42 1.05 5.21 -16.04
C GLN A 42 0.21 3.94 -16.27
N LEU A 43 0.88 2.80 -16.48
CA LEU A 43 0.20 1.54 -16.71
C LEU A 43 -0.57 1.07 -15.47
N VAL A 44 0.01 1.17 -14.26
CA VAL A 44 -0.68 0.82 -13.01
C VAL A 44 -1.78 1.81 -12.66
N SER A 45 -1.60 3.09 -12.98
CA SER A 45 -2.63 4.10 -12.74
C SER A 45 -3.86 3.91 -13.62
N ALA A 46 -3.67 3.49 -14.88
CA ALA A 46 -4.76 3.26 -15.82
C ALA A 46 -5.34 1.84 -15.75
N GLY A 47 -4.57 0.86 -15.25
CA GLY A 47 -4.87 -0.58 -15.28
C GLY A 47 -4.80 -1.21 -16.68
N LYS A 48 -5.12 -0.43 -17.72
CA LYS A 48 -5.03 -0.78 -19.13
C LYS A 48 -4.65 0.44 -19.96
N LEU A 49 -3.67 0.28 -20.85
CA LEU A 49 -3.31 1.28 -21.85
C LEU A 49 -3.46 0.72 -23.26
N VAL A 50 -3.83 1.59 -24.20
CA VAL A 50 -3.80 1.33 -25.64
C VAL A 50 -2.77 2.28 -26.22
N LEU A 51 -1.66 1.74 -26.71
CA LEU A 51 -0.49 2.51 -27.15
C LEU A 51 -0.31 2.33 -28.66
N PRO A 52 -0.26 3.42 -29.46
CA PRO A 52 0.03 3.31 -30.89
C PRO A 52 1.47 2.85 -31.12
N LEU A 53 1.68 1.97 -32.09
CA LEU A 53 3.02 1.57 -32.49
C LEU A 53 3.69 2.68 -33.31
N THR A 54 4.93 2.99 -32.93
CA THR A 54 5.79 4.01 -33.53
C THR A 54 7.09 3.39 -34.04
N GLY A 55 8.00 4.20 -34.60
CA GLY A 55 9.30 3.73 -35.10
C GLY A 55 9.29 3.19 -36.53
N MET A 56 8.12 3.09 -37.16
CA MET A 56 7.98 2.76 -38.58
C MET A 56 7.36 3.95 -39.35
N PRO A 57 7.66 4.13 -40.66
CA PRO A 57 7.14 5.25 -41.45
C PRO A 57 5.61 5.27 -41.56
N ILE A 58 4.98 4.12 -41.42
CA ILE A 58 3.53 3.94 -41.42
C ILE A 58 3.16 3.29 -40.10
N ASN A 59 2.21 3.85 -39.36
CA ASN A 59 1.69 3.23 -38.15
C ASN A 59 1.01 1.90 -38.52
N LYS A 60 1.52 0.80 -37.95
CA LYS A 60 1.09 -0.56 -38.24
C LYS A 60 0.09 -1.12 -37.21
N GLY A 61 -0.32 -0.36 -36.19
CA GLY A 61 -1.34 -0.81 -35.24
C GLY A 61 -1.17 -0.25 -33.84
N GLU A 62 -1.86 -0.88 -32.89
CA GLU A 62 -1.87 -0.50 -31.47
C GLU A 62 -1.54 -1.72 -30.61
N MET A 63 -0.85 -1.49 -29.50
CA MET A 63 -0.59 -2.50 -28.48
C MET A 63 -1.45 -2.23 -27.25
N ILE A 64 -2.15 -3.25 -26.77
CA ILE A 64 -2.95 -3.18 -25.55
C ILE A 64 -2.16 -3.81 -24.41
N VAL A 65 -1.83 -3.02 -23.39
CA VAL A 65 -1.13 -3.49 -22.20
C VAL A 65 -2.08 -3.46 -21.02
N ARG A 66 -2.11 -4.54 -20.23
CA ARG A 66 -2.88 -4.64 -18.99
C ARG A 66 -1.93 -5.01 -17.86
N VAL A 67 -2.22 -4.51 -16.67
CA VAL A 67 -1.47 -4.85 -15.45
C VAL A 67 -2.42 -5.32 -14.37
N GLU A 68 -1.96 -6.31 -13.62
CA GLU A 68 -2.64 -6.86 -12.46
C GLU A 68 -1.60 -6.99 -11.33
N GLU A 69 -1.95 -6.56 -10.13
CA GLU A 69 -1.07 -6.74 -8.97
C GLU A 69 -1.04 -8.23 -8.60
N LEU A 70 0.14 -8.84 -8.59
CA LEU A 70 0.32 -10.27 -8.28
C LEU A 70 0.02 -10.62 -6.81
N ALA A 71 -0.21 -9.62 -5.96
CA ALA A 71 -0.50 -9.81 -4.54
C ALA A 71 -1.91 -10.41 -4.34
N SER A 72 -1.96 -11.74 -4.33
CA SER A 72 -3.03 -12.54 -3.71
C SER A 72 -3.39 -12.00 -2.32
N SER A 73 -4.69 -11.73 -2.09
CA SER A 73 -5.35 -11.20 -0.88
C SER A 73 -4.39 -10.79 0.26
N LYS A 74 -4.22 -9.47 0.41
CA LYS A 74 -3.50 -8.82 1.53
C LYS A 74 -4.32 -8.81 2.82
N ASP A 75 -5.56 -9.28 2.75
CA ASP A 75 -6.51 -9.20 3.85
C ASP A 75 -5.98 -9.92 5.08
N GLU A 76 -6.37 -9.42 6.23
CA GLU A 76 -6.05 -10.02 7.52
C GLU A 76 -7.33 -10.53 8.16
N VAL A 77 -7.24 -11.68 8.82
CA VAL A 77 -8.33 -12.24 9.60
C VAL A 77 -7.93 -12.25 11.07
N THR A 78 -8.79 -11.68 11.91
CA THR A 78 -8.68 -11.78 13.36
C THR A 78 -9.63 -12.85 13.86
N LEU A 79 -9.08 -13.83 14.56
CA LEU A 79 -9.78 -14.99 15.08
C LEU A 79 -9.62 -15.07 16.59
N GLN A 80 -10.65 -15.57 17.27
CA GLN A 80 -10.57 -15.98 18.66
C GLN A 80 -11.34 -17.27 18.85
N PHE A 81 -10.72 -18.27 19.47
CA PHE A 81 -11.31 -19.58 19.69
C PHE A 81 -11.54 -19.86 21.17
N SER A 82 -12.50 -20.73 21.42
CA SER A 82 -12.82 -21.26 22.73
C SER A 82 -13.01 -22.77 22.63
N GLY A 83 -12.41 -23.52 23.56
CA GLY A 83 -12.61 -24.95 23.70
C GLY A 83 -13.67 -25.25 24.76
N ARG A 84 -14.45 -26.31 24.56
CA ARG A 84 -15.41 -26.80 25.57
C ARG A 84 -15.38 -28.32 25.66
N GLY A 85 -15.39 -28.83 26.89
CA GLY A 85 -15.44 -30.27 27.17
C GLY A 85 -14.28 -31.06 26.55
N LEU A 86 -13.07 -30.49 26.51
CA LEU A 86 -11.91 -31.15 25.90
C LEU A 86 -11.58 -32.49 26.60
N ASP A 87 -11.10 -33.45 25.83
CA ASP A 87 -10.67 -34.73 26.36
C ASP A 87 -9.43 -34.58 27.27
N ARG A 88 -9.49 -35.25 28.42
CA ARG A 88 -8.41 -35.32 29.40
C ARG A 88 -7.24 -36.14 28.87
N LYS A 89 -6.01 -35.70 29.13
CA LYS A 89 -4.79 -36.38 28.67
C LYS A 89 -3.75 -36.64 29.78
N ASP A 90 -3.75 -35.87 30.87
CA ASP A 90 -2.80 -36.05 31.97
C ASP A 90 -2.91 -37.43 32.65
N TRP A 91 -1.81 -38.20 32.56
CA TRP A 91 -1.78 -39.62 32.96
C TRP A 91 -1.57 -39.84 34.47
N PHE A 92 -0.96 -38.88 35.19
CA PHE A 92 -0.64 -39.03 36.62
C PHE A 92 -1.88 -38.99 37.53
N GLY A 93 -2.99 -38.39 37.08
CA GLY A 93 -4.25 -38.30 37.85
C GLY A 93 -5.06 -39.60 37.91
N ARG A 94 -4.64 -40.66 37.19
CA ARG A 94 -5.33 -41.97 37.19
C ARG A 94 -5.09 -42.77 38.48
N TRP A 95 -3.98 -42.51 39.18
CA TRP A 95 -3.60 -43.26 40.39
C TRP A 95 -4.06 -42.61 41.69
N ILE A 96 -4.32 -41.29 41.71
CA ILE A 96 -4.86 -40.58 42.88
C ILE A 96 -5.88 -39.52 42.42
N PRO A 97 -7.14 -39.92 42.13
CA PRO A 97 -8.17 -39.04 41.56
C PRO A 97 -8.53 -37.83 42.43
N CYS A 98 -8.18 -37.85 43.72
CA CYS A 98 -8.52 -36.82 44.70
C CYS A 98 -7.44 -35.75 44.90
N LEU A 99 -6.23 -35.88 44.34
CA LEU A 99 -5.09 -35.00 44.66
C LEU A 99 -4.55 -34.16 43.49
N PHE A 100 -4.81 -34.52 42.23
CA PHE A 100 -4.35 -33.76 41.06
C PHE A 100 -5.45 -33.66 40.00
N GLY A 101 -5.78 -32.43 39.61
CA GLY A 101 -6.96 -32.08 38.84
C GLY A 101 -7.08 -32.80 37.49
N HIS A 102 -8.32 -33.15 37.16
CA HIS A 102 -8.73 -33.81 35.93
C HIS A 102 -8.79 -32.84 34.73
N SER A 103 -7.65 -32.41 34.23
CA SER A 103 -7.59 -31.42 33.16
C SER A 103 -6.56 -31.76 32.08
N SER A 104 -6.40 -30.84 31.15
CA SER A 104 -5.37 -30.81 30.13
C SER A 104 -4.78 -29.40 30.14
N ASP A 105 -3.63 -29.22 29.50
CA ASP A 105 -2.98 -27.94 29.21
C ASP A 105 -3.14 -27.61 27.71
N PRO A 106 -4.36 -27.26 27.24
CA PRO A 106 -4.65 -27.21 25.81
C PRO A 106 -4.07 -25.99 25.09
N PHE A 107 -3.63 -26.21 23.85
CA PHE A 107 -3.32 -25.18 22.85
C PHE A 107 -3.74 -25.62 21.45
N LEU A 108 -3.91 -24.66 20.55
CA LEU A 108 -4.27 -24.91 19.15
C LEU A 108 -3.08 -24.69 18.22
N GLU A 109 -3.02 -25.50 17.17
CA GLU A 109 -2.16 -25.33 16.01
C GLU A 109 -3.02 -25.20 14.75
N LEU A 110 -2.88 -24.08 14.05
CA LEU A 110 -3.53 -23.83 12.77
C LEU A 110 -2.52 -24.12 11.66
N SER A 111 -2.89 -24.99 10.74
CA SER A 111 -2.03 -25.42 9.63
C SER A 111 -2.71 -25.22 8.28
N LYS A 112 -1.95 -24.76 7.30
CA LYS A 112 -2.39 -24.65 5.90
C LYS A 112 -2.03 -25.89 5.12
N VAL A 113 -2.85 -26.27 4.16
CA VAL A 113 -2.51 -27.31 3.17
C VAL A 113 -1.62 -26.71 2.08
N GLY A 114 -0.51 -27.38 1.76
CA GLY A 114 0.34 -27.07 0.62
C GLY A 114 -0.15 -27.72 -0.68
N GLU A 115 0.49 -27.39 -1.79
CA GLU A 115 0.17 -27.97 -3.11
C GLU A 115 0.47 -29.48 -3.19
N ASP A 116 1.40 -29.95 -2.36
CA ASP A 116 1.73 -31.35 -2.13
C ASP A 116 0.71 -32.09 -1.23
N GLY A 117 -0.32 -31.39 -0.75
CA GLY A 117 -1.31 -31.93 0.19
C GLY A 117 -0.83 -32.00 1.63
N GLU A 118 0.41 -31.59 1.93
CA GLU A 118 0.94 -31.60 3.30
C GLU A 118 0.52 -30.37 4.09
N TYR A 119 0.17 -30.59 5.36
CA TYR A 119 -0.18 -29.51 6.28
C TYR A 119 1.06 -28.91 6.94
N ARG A 120 1.18 -27.58 6.88
CA ARG A 120 2.28 -26.82 7.48
C ARG A 120 1.75 -25.87 8.53
N LEU A 121 2.39 -25.83 9.70
CA LEU A 121 2.02 -24.96 10.81
C LEU A 121 2.13 -23.48 10.38
N VAL A 122 1.08 -22.72 10.66
CA VAL A 122 0.99 -21.27 10.41
C VAL A 122 0.97 -20.50 11.72
N HIS A 123 0.21 -20.98 12.70
CA HIS A 123 0.03 -20.30 13.97
C HIS A 123 -0.18 -21.29 15.11
N ARG A 124 0.28 -20.91 16.29
CA ARG A 124 0.08 -21.64 17.55
C ARG A 124 -0.40 -20.65 18.61
N THR A 125 -1.47 -21.00 19.32
CA THR A 125 -1.98 -20.20 20.44
C THR A 125 -1.12 -20.39 21.69
N GLU A 126 -1.38 -19.60 22.73
CA GLU A 126 -0.86 -19.87 24.05
C GLU A 126 -1.40 -21.19 24.64
N VAL A 127 -0.65 -21.74 25.60
CA VAL A 127 -1.05 -22.89 26.40
C VAL A 127 -1.83 -22.40 27.61
N ILE A 128 -3.07 -22.87 27.77
CA ILE A 128 -3.87 -22.59 28.96
C ILE A 128 -3.78 -23.80 29.87
N LYS A 129 -3.24 -23.61 31.07
CA LYS A 129 -3.04 -24.73 31.99
C LYS A 129 -4.31 -25.13 32.72
N TRP A 130 -4.43 -26.41 33.01
CA TRP A 130 -5.48 -26.99 33.85
C TRP A 130 -6.92 -26.67 33.41
N SER A 131 -7.19 -26.68 32.10
CA SER A 131 -8.51 -26.34 31.58
C SER A 131 -8.99 -27.33 30.52
N LEU A 132 -10.25 -27.76 30.64
CA LEU A 132 -10.99 -28.45 29.57
C LEU A 132 -11.92 -27.50 28.82
N ASN A 133 -11.98 -26.23 29.24
CA ASN A 133 -12.79 -25.19 28.65
C ASN A 133 -11.95 -23.91 28.42
N PRO A 134 -10.83 -23.99 27.65
CA PRO A 134 -9.95 -22.86 27.43
C PRO A 134 -10.64 -21.75 26.62
N ASP A 135 -10.34 -20.49 26.92
CA ASP A 135 -10.66 -19.35 26.07
C ASP A 135 -9.32 -18.73 25.65
N TRP A 136 -8.90 -18.99 24.40
CA TRP A 136 -7.62 -18.50 23.91
C TRP A 136 -7.68 -17.02 23.52
N LEU A 137 -6.54 -16.35 23.56
CA LEU A 137 -6.39 -14.97 23.13
C LEU A 137 -6.71 -14.81 21.64
N SER A 138 -7.24 -13.64 21.28
CA SER A 138 -7.43 -13.29 19.88
C SER A 138 -6.09 -13.07 19.18
N PHE A 139 -6.00 -13.49 17.92
CA PHE A 139 -4.82 -13.28 17.07
C PHE A 139 -5.22 -12.87 15.66
N THR A 140 -4.32 -12.17 14.97
CA THR A 140 -4.52 -11.70 13.59
C THR A 140 -3.48 -12.33 12.68
N LEU A 141 -3.91 -12.85 11.52
CA LEU A 141 -3.05 -13.46 10.53
C LEU A 141 -3.40 -12.96 9.12
N PRO A 142 -2.42 -12.83 8.21
CA PRO A 142 -2.70 -12.65 6.80
C PRO A 142 -3.48 -13.86 6.24
N VAL A 143 -4.55 -13.61 5.49
CA VAL A 143 -5.36 -14.65 4.83
C VAL A 143 -4.50 -15.53 3.94
N ARG A 144 -3.54 -14.93 3.23
CA ARG A 144 -2.54 -15.67 2.44
C ARG A 144 -1.71 -16.66 3.25
N SER A 145 -1.32 -16.30 4.46
CA SER A 145 -0.55 -17.20 5.33
C SER A 145 -1.39 -18.38 5.78
N LEU A 146 -2.69 -18.18 5.99
CA LEU A 146 -3.59 -19.19 6.56
C LEU A 146 -4.16 -20.16 5.51
N CYS A 147 -4.58 -19.66 4.34
CA CYS A 147 -5.22 -20.46 3.30
C CYS A 147 -4.73 -20.15 1.86
N GLY A 148 -3.62 -19.42 1.71
CA GLY A 148 -3.08 -19.09 0.39
C GLY A 148 -3.84 -18.00 -0.36
N GLY A 149 -4.77 -17.30 0.30
CA GLY A 149 -5.65 -16.29 -0.31
C GLY A 149 -6.99 -16.85 -0.79
N ASP A 150 -7.19 -18.16 -0.64
CA ASP A 150 -8.37 -18.89 -1.08
C ASP A 150 -9.24 -19.23 0.13
N MET A 151 -10.34 -18.49 0.33
CA MET A 151 -11.20 -18.66 1.51
C MET A 151 -11.95 -19.99 1.56
N GLU A 152 -12.05 -20.71 0.43
CA GLU A 152 -12.66 -22.04 0.31
C GLU A 152 -11.66 -23.16 0.62
N ARG A 153 -10.37 -22.84 0.74
CA ARG A 153 -9.35 -23.83 1.06
C ARG A 153 -9.42 -24.22 2.53
N ALA A 154 -9.57 -25.52 2.78
CA ALA A 154 -9.60 -26.07 4.12
C ALA A 154 -8.27 -25.83 4.85
N ILE A 155 -8.40 -25.39 6.11
CA ILE A 155 -7.33 -25.33 7.09
C ILE A 155 -7.54 -26.41 8.14
N LYS A 156 -6.44 -26.90 8.71
CA LYS A 156 -6.49 -27.86 9.82
C LYS A 156 -6.25 -27.14 11.13
N ILE A 157 -7.15 -27.35 12.08
CA ILE A 157 -6.96 -26.91 13.47
C ILE A 157 -6.79 -28.15 14.34
N SER A 158 -5.61 -28.29 14.93
CA SER A 158 -5.28 -29.39 15.83
C SER A 158 -5.19 -28.88 17.27
N CYS A 159 -5.89 -29.53 18.18
CA CYS A 159 -5.84 -29.23 19.61
C CYS A 159 -4.95 -30.25 20.31
N TYR A 160 -3.96 -29.76 21.06
CA TYR A 160 -2.99 -30.58 21.77
C TYR A 160 -3.00 -30.28 23.26
N ASP A 161 -2.67 -31.30 24.04
CA ASP A 161 -2.30 -31.19 25.44
C ASP A 161 -0.79 -31.00 25.57
N TRP A 162 -0.38 -29.89 26.20
CA TRP A 162 1.02 -29.55 26.37
C TRP A 162 1.72 -30.49 27.35
N ASN A 163 2.96 -30.85 27.02
CA ASN A 163 3.77 -31.78 27.79
C ASN A 163 5.17 -31.21 27.93
N ARG A 164 5.74 -31.30 29.14
CA ARG A 164 7.09 -30.77 29.43
C ARG A 164 8.20 -31.45 28.61
N SER A 165 7.98 -32.67 28.13
CA SER A 165 8.92 -33.40 27.28
C SER A 165 9.01 -32.86 25.84
N GLY A 166 8.09 -31.98 25.42
CA GLY A 166 7.94 -31.52 24.04
C GLY A 166 7.14 -32.46 23.15
N ASN A 167 6.81 -33.68 23.62
CA ASN A 167 5.94 -34.61 22.89
C ASN A 167 4.47 -34.40 23.32
N HIS A 168 3.81 -33.43 22.68
CA HIS A 168 2.45 -33.02 23.00
C HIS A 168 1.41 -34.08 22.59
N SER A 169 0.39 -34.26 23.41
CA SER A 169 -0.63 -35.30 23.16
C SER A 169 -1.81 -34.73 22.37
N LEU A 170 -2.06 -35.24 21.16
CA LEU A 170 -3.19 -34.80 20.34
C LEU A 170 -4.52 -35.08 21.06
N ILE A 171 -5.28 -34.04 21.35
CA ILE A 171 -6.67 -34.13 21.83
C ILE A 171 -7.55 -34.53 20.65
N GLY A 172 -7.55 -33.72 19.59
CA GLY A 172 -8.21 -34.02 18.32
C GLY A 172 -7.92 -32.94 17.27
N GLU A 173 -8.44 -33.12 16.07
CA GLU A 173 -8.30 -32.20 14.95
C GLU A 173 -9.65 -31.96 14.26
N LEU A 174 -9.76 -30.83 13.58
CA LEU A 174 -10.88 -30.47 12.73
C LEU A 174 -10.37 -29.78 11.46
N PHE A 175 -11.18 -29.83 10.41
CA PHE A 175 -10.94 -29.18 9.14
C PHE A 175 -12.07 -28.19 8.89
N VAL A 176 -11.73 -26.96 8.52
CA VAL A 176 -12.69 -25.87 8.31
C VAL A 176 -12.14 -24.90 7.28
N THR A 177 -12.98 -24.14 6.58
CA THR A 177 -12.55 -23.07 5.68
C THR A 177 -12.72 -21.69 6.33
N LEU A 178 -12.03 -20.67 5.82
CA LEU A 178 -12.29 -19.29 6.28
C LEU A 178 -13.69 -18.82 5.90
N ARG A 179 -14.23 -19.30 4.78
CA ARG A 179 -15.62 -19.05 4.38
C ARG A 179 -16.59 -19.56 5.45
N GLU A 180 -16.44 -20.80 5.89
CA GLU A 180 -17.28 -21.38 6.95
C GLU A 180 -17.13 -20.63 8.28
N LEU A 181 -15.91 -20.25 8.66
CA LEU A 181 -15.67 -19.45 9.87
C LEU A 181 -16.32 -18.07 9.81
N SER A 182 -16.43 -17.46 8.62
CA SER A 182 -17.08 -16.15 8.45
C SER A 182 -18.57 -16.17 8.74
N GLU A 183 -19.21 -17.33 8.62
CA GLU A 183 -20.66 -17.52 8.84
C GLU A 183 -20.97 -17.94 10.28
N ALA A 184 -20.00 -18.56 10.96
CA ALA A 184 -20.14 -19.11 12.31
C ALA A 184 -20.71 -18.18 13.39
N PRO A 185 -20.38 -16.86 13.43
CA PRO A 185 -20.95 -15.94 14.42
C PRO A 185 -22.48 -15.83 14.35
N HIS A 186 -23.08 -16.09 13.19
CA HIS A 186 -24.52 -15.97 12.96
C HIS A 186 -25.28 -17.27 13.27
N THR A 187 -24.58 -18.40 13.28
CA THR A 187 -25.18 -19.75 13.34
C THR A 187 -24.91 -20.48 14.64
N SER A 188 -24.17 -19.88 15.59
CA SER A 188 -23.70 -20.56 16.81
C SER A 188 -23.01 -21.90 16.51
N THR A 189 -22.25 -21.95 15.40
CA THR A 189 -21.61 -23.18 14.94
C THR A 189 -20.64 -23.73 15.98
N VAL A 190 -20.77 -25.02 16.25
CA VAL A 190 -19.86 -25.79 17.10
C VAL A 190 -19.07 -26.74 16.22
N TYR A 191 -17.75 -26.72 16.35
CA TYR A 191 -16.85 -27.61 15.61
C TYR A 191 -16.39 -28.73 16.53
N HIS A 192 -16.58 -29.98 16.13
CA HIS A 192 -16.17 -31.13 16.92
C HIS A 192 -14.73 -31.53 16.61
N LEU A 193 -13.92 -31.72 17.65
CA LEU A 193 -12.56 -32.24 17.53
C LEU A 193 -12.60 -33.77 17.40
N ILE A 194 -11.95 -34.31 16.37
CA ILE A 194 -11.90 -35.74 16.11
C ILE A 194 -10.48 -36.23 16.35
N ASN A 195 -10.33 -37.26 17.18
CA ASN A 195 -9.07 -37.96 17.38
C ASN A 195 -9.02 -39.19 16.46
N PRO A 196 -8.15 -39.21 15.43
CA PRO A 196 -8.14 -40.28 14.43
C PRO A 196 -7.91 -41.68 15.03
N ASP A 197 -7.06 -41.77 16.07
CA ASP A 197 -6.78 -43.04 16.74
C ASP A 197 -7.97 -43.54 17.55
N LYS A 198 -8.70 -42.65 18.24
CA LYS A 198 -9.91 -43.03 18.97
C LYS A 198 -11.03 -43.43 18.01
N GLN A 199 -11.21 -42.68 16.91
CA GLN A 199 -12.23 -42.97 15.90
C GLN A 199 -12.04 -44.35 15.27
N LYS A 200 -10.78 -44.76 15.00
CA LYS A 200 -10.48 -46.11 14.48
C LYS A 200 -10.69 -47.22 15.52
N LYS A 201 -10.41 -46.95 16.80
CA LYS A 201 -10.39 -47.97 17.86
C LYS A 201 -11.71 -48.15 18.60
N LYS A 202 -12.59 -47.14 18.60
CA LYS A 202 -13.81 -47.13 19.43
C LYS A 202 -15.04 -46.78 18.58
N PRO A 203 -15.91 -47.76 18.28
CA PRO A 203 -17.13 -47.52 17.49
C PRO A 203 -18.11 -46.51 18.12
N SER A 204 -18.12 -46.38 19.45
CA SER A 204 -18.98 -45.43 20.17
C SER A 204 -18.38 -44.03 20.33
N TYR A 205 -17.21 -43.77 19.76
CA TYR A 205 -16.56 -42.48 19.85
C TYR A 205 -17.30 -41.41 19.05
N THR A 206 -17.59 -40.27 19.68
CA THR A 206 -18.28 -39.13 19.07
C THR A 206 -17.31 -37.99 18.75
N ASN A 207 -16.64 -37.44 19.76
CA ASN A 207 -15.63 -36.39 19.62
C ASN A 207 -14.72 -36.33 20.87
N SER A 208 -13.70 -35.47 20.81
CA SER A 208 -12.72 -35.20 21.87
C SER A 208 -12.84 -33.79 22.46
N GLY A 209 -14.03 -33.19 22.33
CA GLY A 209 -14.33 -31.82 22.72
C GLY A 209 -14.82 -30.97 21.55
N GLU A 210 -15.21 -29.75 21.89
CA GLU A 210 -15.78 -28.77 20.98
C GLU A 210 -14.87 -27.55 20.87
N ILE A 211 -14.81 -26.97 19.68
CA ILE A 211 -14.22 -25.66 19.39
C ILE A 211 -15.34 -24.71 18.94
N ARG A 212 -15.32 -23.49 19.48
CA ARG A 212 -16.24 -22.41 19.15
C ARG A 212 -15.44 -21.20 18.70
N LEU A 213 -15.95 -20.50 17.70
CA LEU A 213 -15.38 -19.25 17.23
C LEU A 213 -16.04 -18.09 17.99
N MET A 214 -15.25 -17.38 18.80
CA MET A 214 -15.71 -16.26 19.63
C MET A 214 -15.63 -14.93 18.90
N LYS A 215 -14.63 -14.77 18.03
CA LYS A 215 -14.42 -13.57 17.21
C LYS A 215 -14.00 -13.98 15.80
N TYR A 216 -14.64 -13.35 14.81
CA TYR A 216 -14.23 -13.35 13.42
C TYR A 216 -14.30 -11.92 12.90
N GLU A 217 -13.19 -11.40 12.41
CA GLU A 217 -13.13 -10.07 11.80
C GLU A 217 -12.18 -10.12 10.60
N LEU A 218 -12.74 -9.99 9.40
CA LEU A 218 -11.98 -9.88 8.16
C LEU A 218 -11.72 -8.40 7.89
N ARG A 219 -10.46 -8.00 7.93
CA ARG A 219 -10.02 -6.65 7.61
C ARG A 219 -9.42 -6.64 6.22
N LYS A 220 -10.04 -5.91 5.30
CA LYS A 220 -9.45 -5.64 3.99
C LYS A 220 -8.23 -4.74 4.16
N VAL A 221 -7.12 -5.13 3.55
CA VAL A 221 -5.88 -4.33 3.56
C VAL A 221 -5.63 -3.86 2.14
N TYR A 222 -5.78 -2.55 1.94
CA TYR A 222 -5.58 -1.90 0.65
C TYR A 222 -4.14 -1.39 0.53
N SER A 223 -3.47 -1.67 -0.59
CA SER A 223 -2.20 -1.03 -0.95
C SER A 223 -2.43 0.34 -1.56
N PHE A 224 -1.36 1.11 -1.73
CA PHE A 224 -1.35 2.33 -2.52
C PHE A 224 -2.01 2.14 -3.90
N LEU A 225 -1.67 1.07 -4.62
CA LEU A 225 -2.23 0.80 -5.95
C LEU A 225 -3.74 0.51 -5.91
N ASP A 226 -4.25 -0.11 -4.85
CA ASP A 226 -5.70 -0.35 -4.72
C ASP A 226 -6.48 0.97 -4.69
N TYR A 227 -5.92 2.02 -4.06
CA TYR A 227 -6.51 3.36 -4.06
C TYR A 227 -6.45 4.01 -5.45
N ILE A 228 -5.28 3.98 -6.10
CA ILE A 228 -5.10 4.59 -7.43
C ILE A 228 -5.99 3.91 -8.48
N ILE A 229 -5.96 2.57 -8.56
CA ILE A 229 -6.82 1.80 -9.48
C ILE A 229 -8.30 1.96 -9.12
N GLY A 230 -8.61 2.10 -7.82
CA GLY A 230 -9.95 2.41 -7.32
C GLY A 230 -10.46 3.80 -7.71
N GLY A 231 -9.65 4.64 -8.35
CA GLY A 231 -10.02 5.96 -8.84
C GLY A 231 -9.63 7.12 -7.92
N THR A 232 -8.81 6.88 -6.90
CA THR A 232 -8.25 7.96 -6.08
C THR A 232 -7.27 8.77 -6.93
N GLN A 233 -7.51 10.07 -7.04
CA GLN A 233 -6.66 10.99 -7.79
C GLN A 233 -5.62 11.64 -6.87
N LEU A 234 -4.37 11.72 -7.34
CA LEU A 234 -3.32 12.46 -6.65
C LEU A 234 -3.22 13.86 -7.25
N ASN A 235 -3.42 14.89 -6.42
CA ASN A 235 -3.28 16.28 -6.82
C ASN A 235 -1.99 16.83 -6.23
N CYS A 236 -1.06 17.27 -7.09
CA CYS A 236 0.21 17.80 -6.65
C CYS A 236 0.27 19.32 -6.79
N THR A 237 0.35 20.02 -5.66
CA THR A 237 0.64 21.45 -5.63
C THR A 237 2.12 21.68 -5.38
N ILE A 238 2.72 22.59 -6.14
CA ILE A 238 4.12 22.96 -6.00
C ILE A 238 4.20 24.35 -5.38
N ALA A 239 4.98 24.52 -4.32
CA ALA A 239 5.27 25.81 -3.70
C ALA A 239 6.77 26.11 -3.77
N ILE A 240 7.11 27.23 -4.41
CA ILE A 240 8.50 27.65 -4.66
C ILE A 240 8.82 28.86 -3.77
N ASP A 241 9.91 28.74 -3.03
CA ASP A 241 10.49 29.83 -2.28
C ASP A 241 11.11 30.86 -3.22
N PHE A 242 10.73 32.13 -3.07
CA PHE A 242 11.31 33.26 -3.78
C PHE A 242 11.85 34.31 -2.80
N THR A 243 12.39 33.87 -1.66
CA THR A 243 12.98 34.76 -0.67
C THR A 243 14.40 35.18 -1.02
N GLY A 244 14.82 36.33 -0.47
CA GLY A 244 16.10 36.98 -0.75
C GLY A 244 17.32 36.21 -0.25
N SER A 245 17.16 35.20 0.61
CA SER A 245 18.26 34.28 1.00
C SER A 245 18.84 33.55 -0.20
N ASN A 246 18.05 33.34 -1.25
CA ASN A 246 18.47 32.69 -2.49
C ASN A 246 19.46 33.51 -3.34
N GLY A 247 19.69 34.79 -3.00
CA GLY A 247 20.58 35.69 -3.72
C GLY A 247 20.00 36.22 -5.04
N ASP A 248 20.59 37.30 -5.57
CA ASP A 248 20.12 37.97 -6.80
C ASP A 248 20.06 36.98 -7.99
N PRO A 249 18.89 36.72 -8.61
CA PRO A 249 18.75 35.75 -9.70
C PRO A 249 19.60 36.02 -10.94
N THR A 250 20.12 37.24 -11.09
CA THR A 250 21.03 37.61 -12.18
C THR A 250 22.48 37.21 -11.89
N SER A 251 22.81 36.93 -10.63
CA SER A 251 24.13 36.48 -10.19
C SER A 251 24.30 34.96 -10.43
N PRO A 252 25.42 34.51 -11.00
CA PRO A 252 25.74 33.08 -11.14
C PRO A 252 25.76 32.31 -9.81
N ASP A 253 25.97 32.99 -8.68
CA ASP A 253 26.01 32.38 -7.35
C ASP A 253 24.61 32.19 -6.73
N SER A 254 23.55 32.72 -7.36
CA SER A 254 22.17 32.57 -6.87
C SER A 254 21.66 31.15 -7.06
N LEU A 255 20.88 30.67 -6.09
CA LEU A 255 20.18 29.38 -6.20
C LEU A 255 19.10 29.38 -7.29
N HIS A 256 18.61 30.57 -7.67
CA HIS A 256 17.66 30.77 -8.76
C HIS A 256 18.30 31.17 -10.09
N PHE A 257 19.64 31.17 -10.19
CA PHE A 257 20.31 31.55 -11.43
C PHE A 257 19.84 30.68 -12.60
N ILE A 258 19.40 31.34 -13.69
CA ILE A 258 18.92 30.64 -14.89
C ILE A 258 20.07 30.57 -15.90
N SER A 259 20.69 29.39 -15.98
CA SER A 259 21.79 29.11 -16.91
C SER A 259 21.31 28.40 -18.18
N SER A 260 21.97 28.66 -19.31
CA SER A 260 21.77 27.90 -20.55
C SER A 260 22.52 26.57 -20.56
N LEU A 261 23.48 26.37 -19.65
CA LEU A 261 24.37 25.20 -19.62
C LEU A 261 23.86 24.09 -18.71
N ALA A 262 23.27 24.44 -17.57
CA ALA A 262 22.83 23.46 -16.57
C ALA A 262 21.66 24.01 -15.74
N PRO A 263 20.71 23.16 -15.34
CA PRO A 263 19.62 23.56 -14.46
C PRO A 263 20.13 23.88 -13.04
N ASN A 264 19.51 24.86 -12.38
CA ASN A 264 19.75 25.13 -10.97
C ASN A 264 19.10 24.07 -10.06
N GLN A 265 19.24 24.25 -8.74
CA GLN A 265 18.75 23.26 -7.76
C GLN A 265 17.22 23.17 -7.75
N TYR A 266 16.52 24.30 -7.90
CA TYR A 266 15.06 24.32 -8.00
C TYR A 266 14.58 23.60 -9.26
N GLU A 267 15.15 23.88 -10.44
CA GLU A 267 14.83 23.19 -11.69
C GLU A 267 15.03 21.68 -11.56
N LYS A 268 16.15 21.24 -10.96
CA LYS A 268 16.43 19.81 -10.72
C LYS A 268 15.40 19.17 -9.79
N ALA A 269 15.03 19.83 -8.70
CA ALA A 269 14.04 19.32 -7.75
C ALA A 269 12.64 19.23 -8.36
N LEU A 270 12.23 20.28 -9.10
CA LEU A 270 10.96 20.31 -9.82
C LEU A 270 10.86 19.16 -10.83
N THR A 271 11.92 18.94 -11.63
CA THR A 271 11.96 17.84 -12.59
C THR A 271 11.94 16.48 -11.89
N ALA A 272 12.84 16.26 -10.93
CA ALA A 272 13.00 14.94 -10.30
C ALA A 272 11.74 14.45 -9.58
N VAL A 273 11.05 15.34 -8.85
CA VAL A 273 9.81 14.97 -8.13
C VAL A 273 8.62 14.99 -9.09
N GLY A 274 8.55 16.01 -9.94
CA GLY A 274 7.44 16.20 -10.87
C GLY A 274 7.31 15.07 -11.90
N GLU A 275 8.44 14.55 -12.39
CA GLU A 275 8.43 13.48 -13.39
C GLU A 275 7.86 12.16 -12.88
N ILE A 276 7.95 11.92 -11.56
CA ILE A 276 7.38 10.76 -10.90
C ILE A 276 5.89 10.99 -10.63
N ILE A 277 5.54 12.13 -10.04
CA ILE A 277 4.16 12.39 -9.60
C ILE A 277 3.18 12.57 -10.78
N GLN A 278 3.63 13.13 -11.90
CA GLN A 278 2.78 13.35 -13.08
C GLN A 278 2.19 12.09 -13.71
N ASP A 279 2.69 10.90 -13.35
CA ASP A 279 2.14 9.63 -13.83
C ASP A 279 0.86 9.23 -13.09
N TYR A 280 0.57 9.86 -11.95
CA TYR A 280 -0.60 9.60 -11.10
C TYR A 280 -1.58 10.78 -11.05
N ASP A 281 -1.23 11.89 -11.70
CA ASP A 281 -2.10 13.04 -11.92
C ASP A 281 -2.81 12.88 -13.27
N SER A 282 -4.13 12.79 -13.25
CA SER A 282 -4.92 12.46 -14.44
C SER A 282 -5.01 13.58 -15.47
N ASP A 283 -5.00 14.85 -15.04
CA ASP A 283 -5.08 15.99 -15.97
C ASP A 283 -3.72 16.62 -16.26
N LYS A 284 -2.70 16.28 -15.45
CA LYS A 284 -1.33 16.78 -15.53
C LYS A 284 -1.28 18.30 -15.41
N LEU A 285 -2.24 18.90 -14.70
CA LEU A 285 -2.31 20.33 -14.42
C LEU A 285 -1.83 20.60 -12.99
N PHE A 286 -0.63 21.16 -12.88
CA PHE A 286 -0.01 21.43 -11.59
C PHE A 286 -0.29 22.86 -11.15
N PRO A 287 -1.00 23.10 -10.03
CA PRO A 287 -1.04 24.41 -9.41
C PRO A 287 0.35 24.76 -8.85
N VAL A 288 0.89 25.91 -9.26
CA VAL A 288 2.22 26.37 -8.84
C VAL A 288 2.11 27.69 -8.08
N LEU A 289 2.43 27.62 -6.80
CA LEU A 289 2.44 28.72 -5.85
C LEU A 289 3.87 29.21 -5.60
N GLY A 290 4.02 30.52 -5.42
CA GLY A 290 5.25 31.16 -4.98
C GLY A 290 5.03 31.86 -3.64
N PHE A 291 6.08 32.00 -2.83
CA PHE A 291 6.02 32.75 -1.58
C PHE A 291 7.30 33.51 -1.29
N GLY A 292 7.19 34.61 -0.53
CA GLY A 292 8.34 35.36 -0.03
C GLY A 292 8.91 36.39 -1.00
N ALA A 293 8.13 36.87 -1.97
CA ALA A 293 8.57 37.84 -2.97
C ALA A 293 7.74 39.12 -2.97
N ARG A 294 8.30 40.18 -3.54
CA ARG A 294 7.56 41.38 -3.93
C ARG A 294 7.10 41.26 -5.38
N LEU A 295 5.82 41.47 -5.60
CA LEU A 295 5.20 41.33 -6.91
C LEU A 295 5.02 42.69 -7.60
N PRO A 296 5.16 42.76 -8.94
CA PRO A 296 4.77 43.94 -9.70
C PRO A 296 3.24 44.13 -9.68
N PRO A 297 2.74 45.35 -9.96
CA PRO A 297 3.50 46.56 -10.26
C PRO A 297 3.91 47.37 -9.02
N ASP A 298 3.31 47.12 -7.86
CA ASP A 298 3.42 47.97 -6.67
C ASP A 298 4.40 47.46 -5.62
N GLY A 299 5.06 46.32 -5.87
CA GLY A 299 6.08 45.76 -4.99
C GLY A 299 5.51 45.22 -3.69
N ARG A 300 4.23 44.82 -3.66
CA ARG A 300 3.62 44.20 -2.48
C ARG A 300 4.29 42.87 -2.18
N VAL A 301 4.64 42.69 -0.90
CA VAL A 301 5.12 41.41 -0.40
C VAL A 301 3.97 40.41 -0.44
N SER A 302 4.20 39.27 -1.05
CA SER A 302 3.28 38.15 -1.08
C SER A 302 3.94 36.88 -0.53
N HIS A 303 3.18 36.18 0.31
CA HIS A 303 3.53 34.84 0.80
C HIS A 303 2.70 33.74 0.13
N GLU A 304 1.95 34.10 -0.91
CA GLU A 304 1.23 33.18 -1.79
C GLU A 304 0.84 33.90 -3.08
N PHE A 305 1.33 33.42 -4.22
CA PHE A 305 0.95 33.94 -5.53
C PHE A 305 1.11 32.89 -6.61
N PHE A 306 0.45 33.08 -7.76
CA PHE A 306 0.54 32.13 -8.86
C PHE A 306 1.82 32.37 -9.66
N VAL A 307 2.68 31.36 -9.75
CA VAL A 307 4.00 31.48 -10.41
C VAL A 307 3.85 31.74 -11.91
N ASN A 308 2.76 31.30 -12.53
CA ASN A 308 2.45 31.62 -13.92
C ASN A 308 2.05 33.11 -14.15
N MET A 309 2.03 33.94 -13.11
CA MET A 309 1.69 35.36 -13.12
C MET A 309 0.28 35.68 -13.65
N ARG A 310 -0.60 34.68 -13.68
CA ARG A 310 -2.01 34.84 -14.04
C ARG A 310 -2.84 35.20 -12.82
N THR A 311 -3.96 35.87 -13.05
CA THR A 311 -4.89 36.26 -11.97
C THR A 311 -6.06 35.29 -11.81
N ASP A 312 -6.29 34.43 -12.80
CA ASP A 312 -7.46 33.55 -12.89
C ASP A 312 -7.16 32.10 -12.51
N THR A 313 -5.93 31.62 -12.68
CA THR A 313 -5.59 30.20 -12.48
C THR A 313 -4.13 29.98 -12.07
N PRO A 314 -3.84 29.08 -11.11
CA PRO A 314 -2.48 28.67 -10.74
C PRO A 314 -1.91 27.54 -11.62
N TYR A 315 -2.72 26.94 -12.50
CA TYR A 315 -2.40 25.68 -13.15
C TYR A 315 -1.38 25.83 -14.29
N CYS A 316 -0.41 24.92 -14.33
CA CYS A 316 0.62 24.77 -15.35
C CYS A 316 0.50 23.38 -16.01
N SER A 317 0.62 23.32 -17.34
CA SER A 317 0.51 22.07 -18.09
C SER A 317 1.81 21.27 -18.03
N GLY A 318 1.80 20.19 -17.25
CA GLY A 318 2.95 19.31 -17.02
C GLY A 318 4.17 20.00 -16.40
N ILE A 319 5.21 19.21 -16.15
CA ILE A 319 6.49 19.71 -15.64
C ILE A 319 7.15 20.73 -16.60
N PRO A 320 7.08 20.58 -17.93
CA PRO A 320 7.56 21.63 -18.84
C PRO A 320 6.90 22.98 -18.60
N GLY A 321 5.57 23.02 -18.39
CA GLY A 321 4.84 24.25 -18.10
C GLY A 321 5.18 24.85 -16.74
N VAL A 322 5.43 24.00 -15.73
CA VAL A 322 5.92 24.45 -14.40
C VAL A 322 7.28 25.13 -14.54
N LEU A 323 8.22 24.53 -15.27
CA LEU A 323 9.57 25.09 -15.48
C LEU A 323 9.52 26.40 -16.28
N GLU A 324 8.65 26.49 -17.28
CA GLU A 324 8.45 27.73 -18.05
C GLU A 324 7.90 28.85 -17.16
N ALA A 325 6.87 28.57 -16.38
CA ALA A 325 6.29 29.52 -15.43
C ALA A 325 7.33 30.01 -14.42
N TYR A 326 8.09 29.09 -13.82
CA TYR A 326 9.18 29.42 -12.88
C TYR A 326 10.23 30.34 -13.51
N LYS A 327 10.74 30.00 -14.71
CA LYS A 327 11.75 30.81 -15.44
C LYS A 327 11.24 32.19 -15.84
N SER A 328 9.96 32.31 -16.12
CA SER A 328 9.30 33.58 -16.44
C SER A 328 9.10 34.43 -15.18
N CYS A 329 8.63 33.83 -14.10
CA CYS A 329 8.31 34.47 -12.84
C CYS A 329 9.53 35.13 -12.18
N ILE A 330 10.64 34.37 -12.08
CA ILE A 330 11.85 34.80 -11.39
C ILE A 330 12.45 36.09 -11.97
N ARG A 331 12.17 36.40 -13.23
CA ARG A 331 12.64 37.60 -13.93
C ARG A 331 11.78 38.85 -13.69
N GLN A 332 10.59 38.67 -13.12
CA GLN A 332 9.59 39.73 -12.98
C GLN A 332 9.39 40.18 -11.52
N ILE A 333 9.70 39.30 -10.58
CA ILE A 333 9.54 39.55 -9.14
C ILE A 333 10.83 40.07 -8.52
N GLN A 334 10.70 40.65 -7.33
CA GLN A 334 11.85 40.95 -6.47
C GLN A 334 11.86 39.97 -5.30
N LEU A 335 12.94 39.21 -5.15
CA LEU A 335 13.11 38.29 -4.01
C LEU A 335 13.06 39.07 -2.69
N PHE A 336 12.32 38.57 -1.69
CA PHE A 336 12.11 39.29 -0.44
C PHE A 336 11.97 38.34 0.77
N GLY A 337 11.15 38.64 1.76
CA GLY A 337 10.93 37.78 2.91
C GLY A 337 9.83 38.32 3.82
N PRO A 338 9.56 37.65 4.95
CA PRO A 338 10.21 36.43 5.46
C PRO A 338 9.83 35.14 4.72
N THR A 339 10.50 34.04 5.07
CA THR A 339 10.19 32.67 4.62
C THR A 339 9.04 32.09 5.46
N ASN A 340 7.82 32.10 4.93
CA ASN A 340 6.60 31.66 5.62
C ASN A 340 5.90 30.53 4.85
N PHE A 341 5.70 29.38 5.49
CA PHE A 341 5.03 28.23 4.87
C PHE A 341 3.55 28.13 5.19
N ALA A 342 3.10 28.70 6.32
CA ALA A 342 1.72 28.56 6.76
C ALA A 342 0.69 28.98 5.69
N PRO A 343 0.89 30.05 4.89
CA PRO A 343 -0.07 30.42 3.85
C PRO A 343 -0.31 29.30 2.83
N VAL A 344 0.76 28.78 2.21
CA VAL A 344 0.65 27.72 1.19
C VAL A 344 0.16 26.39 1.76
N ILE A 345 0.54 26.07 3.01
CA ILE A 345 0.03 24.87 3.69
C ILE A 345 -1.48 25.00 3.93
N ASN A 346 -1.93 26.13 4.49
CA ASN A 346 -3.34 26.36 4.79
C ASN A 346 -4.19 26.42 3.52
N HIS A 347 -3.65 26.94 2.42
CA HIS A 347 -4.30 26.92 1.12
C HIS A 347 -4.61 25.48 0.71
N VAL A 348 -3.60 24.62 0.61
CA VAL A 348 -3.80 23.23 0.17
C VAL A 348 -4.65 22.44 1.16
N ALA A 349 -4.48 22.65 2.47
CA ALA A 349 -5.30 22.01 3.50
C ALA A 349 -6.80 22.33 3.32
N LYS A 350 -7.13 23.60 3.06
CA LYS A 350 -8.52 24.03 2.82
C LYS A 350 -9.14 23.39 1.57
N PHE A 351 -8.34 23.15 0.53
CA PHE A 351 -8.82 22.39 -0.64
C PHE A 351 -9.03 20.93 -0.27
N ALA A 352 -8.10 20.31 0.46
CA ALA A 352 -8.21 18.92 0.91
C ALA A 352 -9.46 18.67 1.79
N GLU A 353 -9.81 19.61 2.66
CA GLU A 353 -11.03 19.55 3.49
C GLU A 353 -12.32 19.41 2.67
N SER A 354 -12.33 19.85 1.42
CA SER A 354 -13.50 19.73 0.54
C SER A 354 -13.71 18.30 0.01
N TYR A 355 -12.76 17.38 0.24
CA TYR A 355 -12.77 16.00 -0.26
C TYR A 355 -12.50 14.96 0.85
N PRO A 356 -13.39 14.83 1.86
CA PRO A 356 -13.19 13.94 3.00
C PRO A 356 -13.39 12.45 2.68
N ASP A 357 -13.90 12.12 1.49
CA ASP A 357 -14.25 10.75 1.08
C ASP A 357 -13.06 9.93 0.56
N GLY A 358 -11.88 10.55 0.47
CA GLY A 358 -10.66 9.90 -0.02
C GLY A 358 -10.60 9.77 -1.54
N SER A 359 -11.52 10.38 -2.29
CA SER A 359 -11.46 10.41 -3.76
C SER A 359 -10.28 11.23 -4.29
N GLN A 360 -9.80 12.18 -3.50
CA GLN A 360 -8.71 13.09 -3.83
C GLN A 360 -7.67 13.06 -2.72
N TYR A 361 -6.41 12.86 -3.07
CA TYR A 361 -5.28 12.95 -2.15
C TYR A 361 -4.38 14.11 -2.58
N PHE A 362 -4.08 15.03 -1.66
CA PHE A 362 -3.34 16.25 -1.96
C PHE A 362 -1.89 16.13 -1.49
N ILE A 363 -0.96 16.38 -2.40
CA ILE A 363 0.48 16.42 -2.16
C ILE A 363 0.92 17.88 -2.32
N LEU A 364 1.57 18.44 -1.31
CA LEU A 364 2.20 19.76 -1.38
C LEU A 364 3.74 19.58 -1.37
N LEU A 365 4.38 19.88 -2.50
CA LEU A 365 5.84 19.95 -2.61
C LEU A 365 6.30 21.38 -2.32
N ILE A 366 6.99 21.59 -1.21
CA ILE A 366 7.61 22.88 -0.88
C ILE A 366 9.12 22.79 -1.14
N ILE A 367 9.65 23.70 -1.95
CA ILE A 367 11.10 23.81 -2.23
C ILE A 367 11.60 25.14 -1.66
N THR A 368 12.59 25.08 -0.77
CA THR A 368 13.17 26.24 -0.04
C THR A 368 14.68 26.09 0.10
N ASP A 369 15.38 27.20 0.37
CA ASP A 369 16.81 27.22 0.69
C ASP A 369 17.12 27.35 2.19
N GLY A 370 16.11 27.57 3.03
CA GLY A 370 16.33 28.04 4.39
C GLY A 370 15.30 27.62 5.43
N VAL A 371 15.50 28.13 6.65
CA VAL A 371 14.65 27.86 7.82
C VAL A 371 13.41 28.76 7.78
N ILE A 372 12.25 28.23 8.15
CA ILE A 372 11.00 28.99 8.19
C ILE A 372 10.94 29.95 9.37
N THR A 373 10.30 31.11 9.17
CA THR A 373 10.13 32.15 10.18
C THR A 373 8.83 31.93 11.00
N ASP A 374 7.83 31.28 10.41
CA ASP A 374 6.49 31.09 10.98
C ASP A 374 6.28 29.66 11.53
N MET A 375 7.27 29.13 12.24
CA MET A 375 7.26 27.76 12.77
C MET A 375 6.03 27.45 13.64
N VAL A 376 5.53 28.42 14.42
CA VAL A 376 4.35 28.24 15.28
C VAL A 376 3.09 28.07 14.41
N GLN A 377 2.89 28.96 13.44
CA GLN A 377 1.74 28.93 12.53
C GLN A 377 1.79 27.69 11.62
N THR A 378 2.98 27.33 11.12
CA THR A 378 3.20 26.12 10.33
C THR A 378 2.83 24.85 11.11
N LYS A 379 3.10 24.81 12.42
CA LYS A 379 2.66 23.70 13.28
C LYS A 379 1.16 23.71 13.56
N GLN A 380 0.53 24.88 13.67
CA GLN A 380 -0.91 25.00 13.90
C GLN A 380 -1.74 24.57 12.69
N GLY A 381 -1.21 24.68 11.47
CA GLY A 381 -1.81 24.09 10.27
C GLY A 381 -1.99 22.56 10.33
N LYS A 382 -1.52 21.88 11.39
CA LYS A 382 -1.70 20.44 11.65
C LYS A 382 -2.90 20.06 12.53
N GLU A 383 -3.68 20.98 13.08
CA GLU A 383 -4.81 20.62 13.98
C GLU A 383 -6.13 20.27 13.25
N LEU A 384 -6.08 19.88 11.98
CA LEU A 384 -7.27 19.56 11.16
C LEU A 384 -7.30 18.11 10.63
N THR A 385 -6.72 17.15 11.37
CA THR A 385 -6.96 15.72 11.14
C THR A 385 -7.29 14.94 12.39
#